data_AF-A0A821Z261-F1
#
_entry.id   AF-A0A821Z261-F1
#
_cell.length_a   1.000
_cell.length_b   1.000
_cell.length_c   1.000
_cell.angle_alpha   90.00
_cell.angle_beta   90.00
_cell.angle_gamma   90.00
#
_symmetry.space_group_name_H-M   'P 1'
#
loop_
_entity.id
_entity.type
_entity.pdbx_description
1 polymer ?
#
loop_
_entity_poly.entity_id
_entity_poly.type
_entity_poly.pdbx_seq_one_letter_code
_entity_poly.pdbx_strand_id
1 'polypeptide(L)'
;RALLDGRSNLIVSYHAKRRILRTADGNNIDTIFVDARSITGRQTLVITCEGNAGFYEVGSMMTPIEAGFSVLGWNRPGFGE
;
A
#
# COMPACT_ATOMS: atom_id res chain seq x y z
N ARG A 1 17.69 3.36 0.36
CA ARG A 1 17.55 3.00 -1.08
C ARG A 1 16.46 1.96 -1.28
N ALA A 2 16.53 0.80 -0.63
CA ALA A 2 15.53 -0.27 -0.77
C ALA A 2 14.04 0.17 -0.68
N LEU A 3 13.69 1.08 0.24
CA LEU A 3 12.31 1.58 0.36
C LEU A 3 11.86 2.43 -0.84
N LEU A 4 12.73 3.32 -1.34
CA LEU A 4 12.43 4.12 -2.53
C LEU A 4 12.27 3.26 -3.78
N ASP A 5 13.10 2.22 -3.89
CA ASP A 5 13.07 1.27 -5.00
C ASP A 5 11.79 0.42 -4.95
N GLY A 6 11.42 -0.09 -3.76
CA GLY A 6 10.17 -0.82 -3.54
C GLY A 6 8.92 0.02 -3.83
N ARG A 7 8.89 1.27 -3.37
CA ARG A 7 7.80 2.21 -3.70
C ARG A 7 7.70 2.49 -5.20
N SER A 8 8.84 2.71 -5.86
CA SER A 8 8.88 2.94 -7.31
C SER A 8 8.35 1.73 -8.07
N ASN A 9 8.71 0.52 -7.64
CA ASN A 9 8.19 -0.72 -8.23
C ASN A 9 6.66 -0.83 -8.09
N LEU A 10 6.10 -0.54 -6.92
CA LEU A 10 4.63 -0.54 -6.72
C LEU A 10 3.92 0.44 -7.68
N ILE A 11 4.48 1.63 -7.87
CA ILE A 11 3.89 2.66 -8.74
C ILE A 11 4.02 2.27 -10.21
N VAL A 12 5.20 1.83 -10.65
CA VAL A 12 5.49 1.54 -12.06
C VAL A 12 4.84 0.23 -12.50
N SER A 13 5.05 -0.84 -11.74
CA SER A 13 4.67 -2.20 -12.13
C SER A 13 3.21 -2.53 -11.79
N TYR A 14 2.66 -1.96 -10.73
CA TYR A 14 1.30 -2.26 -10.24
C TYR A 14 0.35 -1.07 -10.29
N HIS A 15 0.76 0.03 -10.94
CA HIS A 15 -0.03 1.26 -11.06
C HIS A 15 -0.59 1.78 -9.72
N ALA A 16 0.19 1.57 -8.65
CA ALA A 16 -0.18 1.98 -7.31
C ALA A 16 -0.28 3.50 -7.22
N LYS A 17 -1.25 4.00 -6.45
CA LYS A 17 -1.49 5.42 -6.23
C LYS A 17 -1.25 5.77 -4.79
N ARG A 18 -0.32 6.70 -4.54
CA ARG A 18 -0.13 7.32 -3.23
C ARG A 18 -1.31 8.24 -2.92
N ARG A 19 -1.82 8.15 -1.69
CA ARG A 19 -2.97 8.89 -1.18
C ARG A 19 -2.75 9.22 0.29
N ILE A 20 -3.36 10.29 0.75
CA ILE A 20 -3.37 10.65 2.17
C ILE A 20 -4.74 10.29 2.74
N LEU A 21 -4.76 9.48 3.80
CA LEU A 21 -5.95 9.29 4.62
C LEU A 21 -5.93 10.28 5.77
N ARG A 22 -7.00 11.05 5.91
CA ARG A 22 -7.18 11.96 7.05
C ARG A 22 -8.04 11.28 8.11
N THR A 23 -7.55 11.25 9.33
CA THR A 23 -8.29 10.76 10.50
C THR A 23 -9.28 11.82 10.99
N ALA A 24 -10.26 11.40 11.79
CA ALA A 24 -11.29 12.30 12.32
C ALA A 24 -10.72 13.42 13.22
N ASP A 25 -9.58 13.19 13.86
CA ASP A 25 -8.85 14.15 14.70
C ASP A 25 -7.84 15.02 13.91
N GLY A 26 -7.81 14.90 12.58
CA GLY A 26 -7.05 15.77 11.69
C GLY A 26 -5.63 15.30 11.36
N ASN A 27 -5.22 14.12 11.81
CA ASN A 27 -3.95 13.53 11.43
C ASN A 27 -3.99 13.02 9.98
N ASN A 28 -2.85 13.03 9.32
CA ASN A 28 -2.68 12.55 7.95
C ASN A 28 -1.81 11.30 7.97
N ILE A 29 -2.30 10.22 7.36
CA ILE A 29 -1.57 8.97 7.18
C ILE A 29 -1.24 8.84 5.69
N ASP A 30 0.04 8.68 5.38
CA ASP A 30 0.47 8.39 4.03
C ASP A 30 0.16 6.92 3.68
N THR A 31 -0.53 6.73 2.57
CA THR A 31 -1.03 5.42 2.15
C THR A 31 -0.73 5.18 0.67
N ILE A 32 -0.69 3.92 0.30
CA ILE A 32 -0.59 3.50 -1.09
C ILE A 32 -1.73 2.53 -1.42
N PHE A 33 -2.33 2.72 -2.59
CA PHE A 33 -3.49 1.96 -3.03
C PHE A 33 -3.27 1.35 -4.41
N VAL A 34 -3.52 0.05 -4.54
CA VAL A 34 -3.55 -0.69 -5.80
C VAL A 34 -4.99 -1.07 -6.09
N ASP A 35 -5.49 -0.63 -7.25
CA ASP A 35 -6.85 -0.91 -7.71
C ASP A 35 -6.82 -2.04 -8.75
N ALA A 36 -7.29 -3.22 -8.37
CA ALA A 36 -7.36 -4.38 -9.26
C ALA A 36 -8.79 -4.65 -9.78
N ARG A 37 -9.79 -3.85 -9.38
CA ARG A 37 -11.22 -4.12 -9.68
C ARG A 37 -11.50 -4.19 -11.18
N SER A 38 -10.89 -3.31 -11.97
CA SER A 38 -11.04 -3.27 -13.42
C SER A 38 -10.32 -4.42 -14.15
N ILE A 39 -9.37 -5.08 -13.48
CA ILE A 39 -8.53 -6.14 -14.06
C ILE A 39 -9.09 -7.51 -13.70
N THR A 40 -9.42 -7.73 -12.43
CA THR A 40 -9.81 -9.05 -11.91
C THR A 40 -11.30 -9.20 -11.63
N GLY A 41 -12.06 -8.10 -11.63
CA GLY A 41 -13.47 -8.08 -11.24
C GLY A 41 -13.73 -8.33 -9.75
N ARG A 42 -12.67 -8.46 -8.94
CA ARG A 42 -12.78 -8.72 -7.50
C ARG A 42 -13.11 -7.44 -6.74
N GLN A 43 -14.10 -7.53 -5.86
CA GLN A 43 -14.56 -6.40 -5.05
C GLN A 43 -13.99 -6.37 -3.63
N THR A 44 -13.23 -7.39 -3.24
CA THR A 44 -12.59 -7.45 -1.94
C THR A 44 -11.37 -6.53 -1.90
N LEU A 45 -11.37 -5.60 -0.95
CA LEU A 45 -10.20 -4.80 -0.60
C LEU A 45 -9.43 -5.51 0.53
N VAL A 46 -8.15 -5.78 0.29
CA VAL A 46 -7.23 -6.26 1.32
C VAL A 46 -6.51 -5.06 1.92
N ILE A 47 -6.55 -4.95 3.24
CA ILE A 47 -5.84 -3.91 3.98
C ILE A 47 -4.64 -4.56 4.66
N THR A 48 -3.43 -4.09 4.34
CA THR A 48 -2.19 -4.62 4.92
C THR A 48 -1.62 -3.68 5.97
N CYS A 49 -1.46 -4.19 7.18
CA CYS A 49 -0.87 -3.49 8.32
C CYS A 49 0.48 -4.13 8.64
N GLU A 50 1.58 -3.44 8.32
CA GLU A 50 2.91 -4.00 8.53
C GLU A 50 3.31 -4.10 10.00
N GLY A 51 4.14 -5.09 10.35
CA GLY A 51 4.72 -5.30 11.69
C GLY A 51 5.78 -4.25 12.06
N ASN A 52 6.31 -4.26 13.30
CA ASN A 52 7.18 -3.18 13.84
C ASN A 52 8.43 -2.87 13.01
N ALA A 53 8.90 -3.81 12.19
CA ALA A 53 10.05 -3.66 11.30
C ALA A 53 9.67 -3.76 9.81
N GLY A 54 8.38 -3.72 9.48
CA GLY A 54 7.84 -3.88 8.13
C GLY A 54 7.47 -2.53 7.51
N PHE A 55 7.66 -2.45 6.20
CA PHE A 55 7.29 -1.32 5.36
C PHE A 55 6.40 -1.82 4.22
N TYR A 56 5.38 -1.06 3.82
CA TYR A 56 4.47 -1.50 2.75
C TYR A 56 5.22 -1.73 1.43
N GLU A 57 6.37 -1.08 1.26
CA GLU A 57 7.22 -1.14 0.07
C GLU A 57 7.87 -2.51 -0.17
N VAL A 58 8.02 -3.33 0.86
CA VAL A 58 8.72 -4.64 0.82
C VAL A 58 8.03 -5.72 1.65
N GLY A 59 6.89 -5.40 2.27
CA GLY A 59 6.20 -6.24 3.23
C GLY A 59 5.09 -7.11 2.64
N SER A 60 4.09 -7.38 3.48
CA SER A 60 2.95 -8.24 3.19
C SER A 60 2.03 -7.74 2.07
N MET A 61 2.21 -6.50 1.59
CA MET A 61 1.40 -5.92 0.51
C MET A 61 1.54 -6.66 -0.83
N MET A 62 2.71 -7.24 -1.13
CA MET A 62 2.96 -7.90 -2.41
C MET A 62 2.11 -9.15 -2.62
N THR A 63 1.95 -9.98 -1.59
CA THR A 63 1.22 -11.26 -1.67
C THR A 63 -0.25 -11.08 -2.14
N PRO A 64 -1.08 -10.19 -1.55
CA PRO A 64 -2.44 -9.96 -2.04
C PRO A 64 -2.49 -9.25 -3.39
N ILE A 65 -1.51 -8.41 -3.74
CA ILE A 65 -1.40 -7.78 -5.07
C ILE A 65 -1.22 -8.87 -6.13
N GLU A 66 -0.27 -9.78 -5.93
CA GLU A 66 0.01 -10.89 -6.85
C GLU A 66 -1.17 -11.88 -6.94
N ALA A 67 -1.93 -12.04 -5.86
CA ALA A 67 -3.18 -12.80 -5.85
C ALA A 67 -4.36 -12.08 -6.55
N GLY A 68 -4.14 -10.88 -7.08
CA GLY A 68 -5.12 -10.15 -7.89
C GLY A 68 -6.17 -9.37 -7.10
N PHE A 69 -5.93 -9.10 -5.82
CA PHE A 69 -6.81 -8.27 -5.01
C PHE A 69 -6.48 -6.78 -5.15
N SER A 70 -7.47 -5.94 -4.86
CA SER A 70 -7.18 -4.53 -4.58
C SER A 70 -6.58 -4.43 -3.19
N VAL A 71 -5.52 -3.63 -3.02
CA VAL A 71 -4.74 -3.59 -1.79
C VAL A 71 -4.49 -2.17 -1.33
N LEU A 72 -4.70 -1.89 -0.05
CA LEU A 72 -4.36 -0.64 0.61
C LEU A 72 -3.34 -0.91 1.71
N GLY A 73 -2.23 -0.18 1.69
CA GLY A 73 -1.16 -0.28 2.68
C GLY A 73 -0.74 1.09 3.18
N TRP A 74 -0.19 1.12 4.40
CA TRP A 74 0.42 2.31 4.97
C TRP A 74 1.58 1.93 5.89
N ASN A 75 2.53 2.84 6.07
CA ASN A 75 3.58 2.70 7.06
C ASN A 75 3.07 3.23 8.40
N ARG A 76 3.51 2.65 9.51
CA ARG A 76 3.09 3.14 10.83
C ARG A 76 3.44 4.63 10.97
N PRO A 77 2.57 5.46 11.56
CA PRO A 77 2.90 6.84 11.88
C PRO A 77 4.21 6.92 12.68
N GLY A 78 5.15 7.76 12.22
CA GLY A 78 6.51 7.85 12.80
C GLY A 78 7.55 6.94 12.15
N PHE A 79 7.18 6.11 11.15
CA PHE A 79 8.07 5.27 10.36
C PHE A 79 7.79 5.45 8.86
N GLY A 80 8.85 5.48 8.04
CA GLY A 80 8.76 5.76 6.61
C GLY A 80 8.86 7.25 6.26
N GLU A 81 9.43 7.56 5.10
CA GLU A 81 9.75 8.91 4.61
C GLU A 81 8.69 9.48 3.65
#